data_AF-A0A969RJC4-F1
#
_entry.id   AF-A0A969RJC4-F1
#
_cell.length_a   1.000
_cell.length_b   1.000
_cell.length_c   1.000
_cell.angle_alpha   90.00
_cell.angle_beta   90.00
_cell.angle_gamma   90.00
#
_symmetry.space_group_name_H-M   'P 1'
#
loop_
_entity.id
_entity.type
_entity.pdbx_description
1 polymer ?
#
loop_
_entity_poly.entity_id
_entity_poly.type
_entity_poly.pdbx_seq_one_letter_code
_entity_poly.pdbx_strand_id
1 'polypeptide(L)'
;MAVDSEGIVARWQKLADQDIQIQLLTRSGDIPDLQNAQTVYRWIPEHLFNPTPIFVYGDKVATILWGSLSQALIVQDFALADAHRKQFFCMWNQAEIPSTCSHTIEGKTRLAEGIIKRFGGRVSYITAKDRQLFRDFRDLDQTKTYGNSFYYVCQAANGLGPDRLGLKYFDGRMLAGIGIGNRFSLGGDWHYHVVNPMGEFDPDSLLRLSQHLLELSGVPVFVKKLTIEERDQLLNAGFSRIEEYPWHKQAMEEDDTFPEQILDVNAVLEKIAVHKRSGLKTNYRYYCSKFGDQTTFELLEEQNAEEAHEIVNKFFEYLDIKQLHISQPTDYDNIIHYPPLGMNDKAYFSRMIRVDGKAAGLFAMEPVSEDTAGLYASITMHQEFPNLSEFLIVECCRILQQAGYRYLNLGGSETSGLFAFKEKFSPVAYNKMQWVVYRV
;
A
#
# COMPACT_ATOMS: atom_id res chain seq x y z
N MET A 1 23.29 5.26 36.54
CA MET A 1 22.48 6.47 36.80
C MET A 1 21.19 6.31 36.03
N ALA A 2 20.04 6.35 36.69
CA ALA A 2 18.78 6.46 35.96
C ALA A 2 18.77 7.83 35.27
N VAL A 3 18.57 7.83 33.96
CA VAL A 3 18.40 9.06 33.19
C VAL A 3 17.04 9.64 33.59
N ASP A 4 16.99 10.93 33.91
CA ASP A 4 15.75 11.66 34.13
C ASP A 4 14.99 11.72 32.79
N SER A 5 14.11 10.74 32.55
CA SER A 5 13.33 10.62 31.33
C SER A 5 12.35 11.77 31.17
N GLU A 6 11.78 12.27 32.28
CA GLU A 6 10.86 13.42 32.27
C GLU A 6 11.54 14.69 31.76
N GLY A 7 12.78 14.95 32.20
CA GLY A 7 13.57 16.10 31.76
C GLY A 7 13.91 16.07 30.27
N ILE A 8 14.17 14.90 29.69
CA ILE A 8 14.45 14.74 28.26
C ILE A 8 13.19 14.98 27.44
N VAL A 9 12.06 14.38 27.83
CA VAL A 9 10.77 14.53 27.13
C VAL A 9 10.33 15.99 27.11
N ALA A 10 10.38 16.69 28.25
CA ALA A 10 10.03 18.10 28.33
C ALA A 10 10.92 18.97 27.42
N ARG A 11 12.20 18.66 27.33
CA ARG A 11 13.15 19.39 26.48
C ARG A 11 12.87 19.16 25.00
N TRP A 12 12.44 17.98 24.61
CA TRP A 12 12.08 17.68 23.22
C TRP A 12 10.75 18.28 22.84
N GLN A 13 9.77 18.30 23.74
CA GLN A 13 8.52 19.04 23.53
C GLN A 13 8.82 20.51 23.23
N LYS A 14 9.74 21.14 23.97
CA LYS A 14 10.16 22.52 23.70
C LYS A 14 10.80 22.71 22.32
N LEU A 15 11.54 21.71 21.80
CA LEU A 15 12.10 21.76 20.44
C LEU A 15 10.99 21.59 19.40
N ALA A 16 10.04 20.70 19.66
CA ALA A 16 8.89 20.46 18.81
C ALA A 16 7.99 21.71 18.68
N ASP A 17 7.76 22.41 19.79
CA ASP A 17 7.03 23.70 19.83
C ASP A 17 7.74 24.81 19.01
N GLN A 18 9.01 24.60 18.65
CA GLN A 18 9.82 25.48 17.80
C GLN A 18 9.95 24.98 16.36
N ASP A 19 9.16 23.98 15.97
CA ASP A 19 9.20 23.34 14.64
C ASP A 19 10.56 22.72 14.30
N ILE A 20 11.28 22.23 15.31
CA ILE A 20 12.57 21.55 15.14
C ILE A 20 12.35 20.04 15.08
N GLN A 21 12.59 19.45 13.90
CA GLN A 21 12.54 18.00 13.69
C GLN A 21 13.79 17.30 14.24
N ILE A 22 13.59 16.15 14.89
CA ILE A 22 14.67 15.35 15.47
C ILE A 22 14.71 13.98 14.79
N GLN A 23 15.90 13.56 14.35
CA GLN A 23 16.18 12.21 13.90
C GLN A 23 17.19 11.57 14.85
N LEU A 24 16.86 10.40 15.41
CA LEU A 24 17.64 9.75 16.45
C LEU A 24 18.04 8.32 16.07
N LEU A 25 19.33 8.00 16.14
CA LEU A 25 19.79 6.61 16.15
C LEU A 25 20.02 6.19 17.60
N THR A 26 19.38 5.11 18.02
CA THR A 26 19.54 4.53 19.35
C THR A 26 19.87 3.05 19.26
N ARG A 27 20.28 2.45 20.38
CA ARG A 27 20.58 1.02 20.46
C ARG A 27 19.32 0.20 20.21
N SER A 28 19.43 -0.92 19.50
CA SER A 28 18.32 -1.86 19.34
C SER A 28 17.79 -2.32 20.70
N GLY A 29 16.45 -2.36 20.84
CA GLY A 29 15.76 -2.69 22.09
C GLY A 29 15.61 -1.54 23.08
N ASP A 30 16.33 -0.42 22.90
CA ASP A 30 16.04 0.79 23.67
C ASP A 30 14.82 1.46 23.02
N ILE A 31 13.69 1.38 23.72
CA ILE A 31 12.49 2.17 23.44
C ILE A 31 12.62 3.40 24.31
N PRO A 32 13.04 4.55 23.79
CA PRO A 32 12.98 5.74 24.60
C PRO A 32 11.48 6.08 24.71
N ASP A 33 11.02 6.59 25.86
CA ASP A 33 9.62 7.01 26.09
C ASP A 33 9.26 8.23 25.20
N LEU A 34 9.23 8.02 23.88
CA LEU A 34 9.15 9.05 22.85
C LEU A 34 7.86 8.88 22.08
N GLN A 35 6.74 9.09 22.77
CA GLN A 35 5.41 9.03 22.16
C GLN A 35 5.08 10.30 21.33
N ASN A 36 6.03 11.23 21.17
CA ASN A 36 5.79 12.49 20.46
C ASN A 36 6.06 12.36 18.96
N ALA A 37 5.04 12.72 18.16
CA ALA A 37 4.97 12.59 16.70
C ALA A 37 6.06 13.31 15.86
N GLN A 38 6.98 14.06 16.49
CA GLN A 38 8.01 14.85 15.79
C GLN A 38 9.43 14.28 15.87
N THR A 39 9.65 13.22 16.67
CA THR A 39 10.94 12.53 16.72
C THR A 39 10.85 11.23 15.92
N VAL A 40 11.60 11.12 14.83
CA VAL A 40 11.78 9.84 14.14
C VAL A 40 13.01 9.19 14.74
N TYR A 41 12.92 7.92 15.14
CA TYR A 41 14.09 7.19 15.63
C TYR A 41 14.26 5.83 14.95
N ARG A 42 15.51 5.37 14.91
CA ARG A 42 15.91 4.08 14.35
C ARG A 42 16.88 3.35 15.28
N TRP A 43 16.88 2.03 15.21
CA TRP A 43 17.74 1.13 15.96
C TRP A 43 18.97 0.77 15.15
N ILE A 44 20.15 1.00 15.74
CA ILE A 44 21.40 0.44 15.23
C ILE A 44 21.77 -0.82 16.02
N PRO A 45 22.40 -1.82 15.37
CA PRO A 45 22.93 -2.98 16.05
C PRO A 45 23.78 -2.59 17.26
N GLU A 46 23.67 -3.34 18.35
CA GLU A 46 24.37 -3.03 19.60
C GLU A 46 25.89 -2.84 19.41
N HIS A 47 26.50 -3.64 18.53
CA HIS A 47 27.93 -3.54 18.23
C HIS A 47 28.35 -2.28 17.45
N LEU A 48 27.40 -1.56 16.83
CA LEU A 48 27.61 -0.26 16.20
C LEU A 48 27.21 0.91 17.11
N PHE A 49 26.51 0.63 18.21
CA PHE A 49 26.05 1.65 19.13
C PHE A 49 27.20 2.19 19.99
N ASN A 50 27.31 3.51 20.05
CA ASN A 50 28.24 4.21 20.94
C ASN A 50 27.43 4.95 22.02
N PRO A 51 27.71 4.73 23.32
CA PRO A 51 27.02 5.43 24.40
C PRO A 51 27.34 6.93 24.47
N THR A 52 28.33 7.41 23.71
CA THR A 52 28.68 8.82 23.57
C THR A 52 27.76 9.46 22.54
N PRO A 53 26.76 10.26 22.93
CA PRO A 53 25.82 10.84 21.99
C PRO A 53 26.51 11.90 21.15
N ILE A 54 26.25 11.89 19.84
CA ILE A 54 26.71 12.89 18.88
C ILE A 54 25.48 13.60 18.32
N PHE A 55 25.48 14.93 18.43
CA PHE A 55 24.43 15.80 17.90
C PHE A 55 25.00 16.62 16.74
N VAL A 56 24.29 16.66 15.62
CA VAL A 56 24.66 17.46 14.45
C VAL A 56 23.54 18.47 14.18
N TYR A 57 23.86 19.77 14.23
CA TYR A 57 22.87 20.83 14.00
C TYR A 57 23.52 22.07 13.37
N GLY A 58 22.96 22.56 12.26
CA GLY A 58 23.57 23.64 11.49
C GLY A 58 25.01 23.31 11.06
N ASP A 59 25.95 24.16 11.44
CA ASP A 59 27.40 24.03 11.25
C ASP A 59 28.12 23.48 12.50
N LYS A 60 27.39 22.88 13.45
CA LYS A 60 27.93 22.40 14.73
C LYS A 60 27.82 20.90 14.88
N VAL A 61 28.83 20.34 15.53
CA VAL A 61 28.84 18.99 16.09
C VAL A 61 29.04 19.11 17.58
N ALA A 62 28.15 18.50 18.36
CA ALA A 62 28.29 18.39 19.79
C ALA A 62 28.41 16.93 20.21
N THR A 63 29.31 16.63 21.15
CA THR A 63 29.40 15.31 21.76
C THR A 63 29.45 15.45 23.28
N ILE A 64 28.77 14.55 23.99
CA ILE A 64 28.78 14.53 25.45
C ILE A 64 29.74 13.43 25.89
N LEU A 65 30.83 13.84 26.52
CA LEU A 65 31.80 12.93 27.11
C LEU A 65 31.35 12.58 28.53
N TRP A 66 30.90 11.34 28.68
CA TRP A 66 30.51 10.79 29.98
C TRP A 66 31.77 10.34 30.75
N GLY A 67 31.96 10.85 31.96
CA GLY A 67 33.11 10.54 32.82
C GLY A 67 32.89 11.07 34.25
N SER A 68 33.96 11.13 35.07
CA SER A 68 33.90 11.73 36.42
C SER A 68 33.50 13.21 36.40
N LEU A 69 33.70 13.87 35.27
CA LEU A 69 33.18 15.19 34.93
C LEU A 69 32.45 15.07 33.59
N SER A 70 31.13 15.31 33.57
CA SER A 70 30.37 15.36 32.32
C SER A 70 30.76 16.62 31.54
N GLN A 71 31.30 16.47 30.34
CA GLN A 71 31.74 17.57 29.50
C GLN A 71 31.01 17.54 28.16
N ALA A 72 30.58 18.71 27.68
CA ALA A 72 30.07 18.87 26.32
C ALA A 72 31.15 19.54 25.46
N LEU A 73 31.60 18.85 24.41
CA LEU A 73 32.47 19.41 23.39
C LEU A 73 31.59 19.85 22.21
N ILE A 74 31.62 21.15 21.88
CA ILE A 74 30.91 21.71 20.74
C ILE A 74 31.95 22.27 19.77
N VAL A 75 31.95 21.76 18.55
CA VAL A 75 32.81 22.24 17.45
C VAL A 75 31.91 22.91 16.42
N GLN A 76 32.20 24.16 16.10
CA GLN A 76 31.54 24.89 15.02
C GLN A 76 32.43 24.87 13.78
N ASP A 77 32.17 23.91 12.90
CA ASP A 77 32.88 23.70 11.65
C ASP A 77 31.95 23.02 10.63
N PHE A 78 31.74 23.68 9.49
CA PHE A 78 30.82 23.20 8.45
C PHE A 78 31.26 21.85 7.86
N ALA A 79 32.55 21.67 7.59
CA ALA A 79 33.05 20.46 6.93
C ALA A 79 32.91 19.24 7.85
N LEU A 80 33.20 19.43 9.14
CA LEU A 80 33.01 18.40 10.16
C LEU A 80 31.51 18.06 10.34
N ALA A 81 30.64 19.07 10.43
CA ALA A 81 29.20 18.85 10.54
C ALA A 81 28.64 18.11 9.30
N ASP A 82 29.09 18.46 8.10
CA ASP A 82 28.71 17.77 6.87
C ASP A 82 29.18 16.31 6.82
N ALA A 83 30.41 16.03 7.26
CA ALA A 83 30.93 14.67 7.35
C ALA A 83 30.11 13.80 8.32
N HIS A 84 29.81 14.30 9.52
CA HIS A 84 28.98 13.59 10.49
C HIS A 84 27.54 13.42 10.01
N ARG A 85 26.98 14.40 9.31
CA ARG A 85 25.65 14.29 8.70
C ARG A 85 25.58 13.16 7.66
N LYS A 86 26.59 13.05 6.79
CA LYS A 86 26.69 11.94 5.83
C LYS A 86 26.82 10.59 6.52
N GLN A 87 27.66 10.50 7.55
CA GLN A 87 27.80 9.28 8.35
C GLN A 87 26.48 8.90 9.03
N PHE A 88 25.80 9.87 9.64
CA PHE A 88 24.48 9.68 10.25
C PHE A 88 23.49 9.12 9.23
N PHE A 89 23.36 9.72 8.05
CA PHE A 89 22.42 9.23 7.03
C PHE A 89 22.80 7.86 6.46
N CYS A 90 24.09 7.54 6.38
CA CYS A 90 24.54 6.20 6.01
C CYS A 90 24.06 5.15 7.04
N MET A 91 24.28 5.41 8.32
CA MET A 91 23.80 4.53 9.40
C MET A 91 22.28 4.50 9.45
N TRP A 92 21.62 5.65 9.30
CA TRP A 92 20.17 5.79 9.30
C TRP A 92 19.50 4.90 8.26
N ASN A 93 20.04 4.87 7.05
CA ASN A 93 19.51 4.05 5.96
C ASN A 93 19.70 2.54 6.17
N GLN A 94 20.65 2.14 7.03
CA GLN A 94 20.91 0.74 7.39
C GLN A 94 20.28 0.36 8.75
N ALA A 95 19.84 1.34 9.52
CA ALA A 95 19.26 1.15 10.84
C ALA A 95 17.86 0.55 10.75
N GLU A 96 17.58 -0.37 11.65
CA GLU A 96 16.26 -0.98 11.84
C GLU A 96 15.26 0.08 12.30
N ILE A 97 14.01 -0.02 11.87
CA ILE A 97 12.95 0.85 12.38
C ILE A 97 12.38 0.16 13.63
N PRO A 98 12.50 0.78 14.82
CA PRO A 98 11.94 0.27 16.06
C PRO A 98 10.48 -0.10 15.85
N SER A 99 10.11 -1.31 16.27
CA SER A 99 8.72 -1.71 16.40
C SER A 99 8.17 -1.05 17.67
N THR A 100 7.83 0.23 17.57
CA THR A 100 7.43 1.07 18.72
C THR A 100 6.06 0.71 19.28
N CYS A 101 5.20 0.12 18.46
CA CYS A 101 4.27 -0.89 18.93
C CYS A 101 4.88 -2.25 18.65
N SER A 102 4.76 -3.20 19.57
CA SER A 102 4.84 -4.59 19.17
C SER A 102 3.75 -4.77 18.10
N HIS A 103 4.14 -4.70 16.83
CA HIS A 103 3.28 -4.85 15.65
C HIS A 103 2.89 -6.31 15.52
N THR A 104 2.39 -6.85 16.62
CA THR A 104 2.02 -8.24 16.70
C THR A 104 0.65 -8.38 16.08
N ILE A 105 0.40 -9.56 15.53
CA ILE A 105 -0.90 -9.93 15.00
C ILE A 105 -1.95 -9.80 16.11
N GLU A 106 -1.61 -10.02 17.37
CA GLU A 106 -2.47 -9.82 18.53
C GLU A 106 -2.86 -8.34 18.71
N GLY A 107 -1.93 -7.40 18.54
CA GLY A 107 -2.23 -5.96 18.60
C GLY A 107 -3.21 -5.53 17.50
N LYS A 108 -2.98 -6.00 16.26
CA LYS A 108 -3.85 -5.80 15.10
C LYS A 108 -5.25 -6.42 15.35
N THR A 109 -5.28 -7.62 15.91
CA THR A 109 -6.52 -8.35 16.26
C THR A 109 -7.31 -7.63 17.35
N ARG A 110 -6.65 -7.14 18.40
CA ARG A 110 -7.29 -6.38 19.49
C ARG A 110 -7.98 -5.11 18.98
N LEU A 111 -7.34 -4.39 18.06
CA LEU A 111 -7.92 -3.23 17.39
C LEU A 111 -9.20 -3.63 16.64
N ALA A 112 -9.12 -4.67 15.80
CA ALA A 112 -10.26 -5.20 15.05
C ALA A 112 -11.44 -5.65 15.96
N GLU A 113 -11.16 -6.39 17.02
CA GLU A 113 -12.17 -6.82 17.99
C GLU A 113 -12.80 -5.64 18.73
N GLY A 114 -11.98 -4.63 19.07
CA GLY A 114 -12.42 -3.40 19.71
C GLY A 114 -13.46 -2.64 18.87
N ILE A 115 -13.20 -2.47 17.58
CA ILE A 115 -14.13 -1.79 16.68
C ILE A 115 -15.40 -2.61 16.41
N ILE A 116 -15.28 -3.94 16.23
CA ILE A 116 -16.43 -4.84 16.07
C ILE A 116 -17.37 -4.72 17.27
N LYS A 117 -16.81 -4.80 18.49
CA LYS A 117 -17.58 -4.69 19.74
C LYS A 117 -18.29 -3.35 19.84
N ARG A 118 -17.64 -2.27 19.43
CA ARG A 118 -18.16 -0.89 19.53
C ARG A 118 -19.33 -0.62 18.60
N PHE A 119 -19.32 -1.19 17.38
CA PHE A 119 -20.32 -0.89 16.35
C PHE A 119 -21.50 -1.87 16.31
N GLY A 120 -21.65 -2.75 17.31
CA GLY A 120 -22.88 -3.50 17.54
C GLY A 120 -23.38 -4.31 16.35
N GLY A 121 -22.45 -4.91 15.57
CA GLY A 121 -22.76 -5.71 14.39
C GLY A 121 -22.71 -4.97 13.05
N ARG A 122 -22.56 -3.63 13.04
CA ARG A 122 -22.30 -2.88 11.79
C ARG A 122 -20.88 -3.03 11.28
N VAL A 123 -19.94 -3.36 12.17
CA VAL A 123 -18.57 -3.74 11.79
C VAL A 123 -18.39 -5.22 12.06
N SER A 124 -17.88 -5.96 11.07
CA SER A 124 -17.58 -7.38 11.18
C SER A 124 -16.38 -7.75 10.29
N TYR A 125 -15.82 -8.94 10.47
CA TYR A 125 -14.90 -9.49 9.47
C TYR A 125 -15.59 -9.66 8.12
N ILE A 126 -14.81 -9.48 7.05
CA ILE A 126 -15.17 -9.94 5.71
C ILE A 126 -14.89 -11.44 5.66
N THR A 127 -15.84 -12.19 5.10
CA THR A 127 -15.74 -13.63 4.89
C THR A 127 -16.14 -13.98 3.47
N ALA A 128 -15.86 -15.21 3.02
CA ALA A 128 -16.29 -15.71 1.71
C ALA A 128 -17.82 -15.65 1.51
N LYS A 129 -18.61 -15.62 2.59
CA LYS A 129 -20.07 -15.47 2.54
C LYS A 129 -20.52 -14.07 2.10
N ASP A 130 -19.64 -13.08 2.21
CA ASP A 130 -19.94 -11.69 1.89
C ASP A 130 -19.78 -11.35 0.41
N ARG A 131 -19.25 -12.26 -0.41
CA ARG A 131 -19.01 -11.98 -1.85
C ARG A 131 -20.28 -11.54 -2.58
N GLN A 132 -21.44 -12.09 -2.23
CA GLN A 132 -22.72 -11.66 -2.80
C GLN A 132 -23.05 -10.21 -2.39
N LEU A 133 -22.86 -9.86 -1.12
CA LEU A 133 -23.11 -8.51 -0.61
C LEU A 133 -22.26 -7.47 -1.33
N PHE A 134 -20.96 -7.73 -1.49
CA PHE A 134 -20.06 -6.85 -2.24
C PHE A 134 -20.46 -6.71 -3.71
N ARG A 135 -20.87 -7.81 -4.34
CA ARG A 135 -21.37 -7.80 -5.72
C ARG A 135 -22.64 -6.95 -5.86
N ASP A 136 -23.59 -7.12 -4.95
CA ASP A 136 -24.85 -6.36 -4.96
C ASP A 136 -24.59 -4.85 -4.85
N PHE A 137 -23.66 -4.45 -3.97
CA PHE A 137 -23.26 -3.05 -3.82
C PHE A 137 -22.52 -2.49 -5.03
N ARG A 138 -21.59 -3.24 -5.63
CA ARG A 138 -20.95 -2.86 -6.90
C ARG A 138 -21.97 -2.63 -8.01
N ASP A 139 -22.95 -3.50 -8.12
CA ASP A 139 -23.93 -3.44 -9.20
C ASP A 139 -24.85 -2.22 -9.03
N LEU A 140 -25.18 -1.85 -7.79
CA LEU A 140 -25.94 -0.64 -7.43
C LEU A 140 -25.13 0.66 -7.58
N ASP A 141 -23.82 0.60 -7.41
CA ASP A 141 -22.97 1.78 -7.42
C ASP A 141 -22.92 2.43 -8.82
N GLN A 142 -23.06 3.75 -8.89
CA GLN A 142 -23.04 4.48 -10.16
C GLN A 142 -21.61 4.76 -10.62
N THR A 143 -20.67 4.90 -9.68
CA THR A 143 -19.26 5.21 -9.95
C THR A 143 -18.51 3.91 -10.20
N LYS A 144 -18.41 3.49 -11.47
CA LYS A 144 -17.70 2.27 -11.85
C LYS A 144 -16.18 2.48 -11.80
N THR A 145 -15.60 2.39 -10.62
CA THR A 145 -14.16 2.60 -10.38
C THR A 145 -13.41 1.28 -10.19
N TYR A 146 -12.07 1.32 -10.23
CA TYR A 146 -11.23 0.16 -9.91
C TYR A 146 -11.51 -0.40 -8.49
N GLY A 147 -11.93 0.48 -7.57
CA GLY A 147 -12.22 0.14 -6.17
C GLY A 147 -13.45 -0.74 -5.97
N ASN A 148 -14.33 -0.81 -6.97
CA ASN A 148 -15.63 -1.49 -6.90
C ASN A 148 -15.52 -3.00 -7.17
N SER A 149 -14.52 -3.66 -6.62
CA SER A 149 -14.33 -5.10 -6.79
C SER A 149 -14.05 -5.78 -5.47
N PHE A 150 -14.46 -7.04 -5.36
CA PHE A 150 -14.17 -7.84 -4.18
C PHE A 150 -12.66 -8.03 -3.99
N TYR A 151 -11.93 -8.27 -5.09
CA TYR A 151 -10.48 -8.37 -5.05
C TYR A 151 -9.82 -7.11 -4.50
N TYR A 152 -10.20 -5.93 -5.00
CA TYR A 152 -9.59 -4.67 -4.54
C TYR A 152 -9.90 -4.42 -3.08
N VAL A 153 -11.18 -4.49 -2.69
CA VAL A 153 -11.57 -4.12 -1.32
C VAL A 153 -10.87 -5.01 -0.31
N CYS A 154 -10.77 -6.32 -0.56
CA CYS A 154 -10.10 -7.24 0.35
C CYS A 154 -8.57 -7.07 0.35
N GLN A 155 -7.97 -6.81 -0.83
CA GLN A 155 -6.53 -6.51 -0.94
C GLN A 155 -6.19 -5.24 -0.17
N ALA A 156 -6.92 -4.15 -0.44
CA ALA A 156 -6.74 -2.88 0.22
C ALA A 156 -7.04 -2.96 1.71
N ALA A 157 -7.97 -3.80 2.17
CA ALA A 157 -8.23 -4.00 3.60
C ALA A 157 -7.08 -4.73 4.33
N ASN A 158 -6.11 -5.28 3.62
CA ASN A 158 -4.88 -5.90 4.14
C ASN A 158 -5.16 -6.83 5.34
N GLY A 159 -5.92 -7.88 5.05
CA GLY A 159 -6.16 -9.11 5.80
C GLY A 159 -6.10 -9.10 7.34
N LEU A 160 -7.26 -9.44 7.91
CA LEU A 160 -7.49 -9.94 9.27
C LEU A 160 -8.73 -10.84 9.30
N GLY A 161 -8.93 -11.59 10.39
CA GLY A 161 -10.09 -12.46 10.56
C GLY A 161 -9.90 -13.88 10.03
N PRO A 162 -10.94 -14.72 10.07
CA PRO A 162 -10.86 -16.14 9.73
C PRO A 162 -10.40 -16.38 8.29
N ASP A 163 -10.88 -15.55 7.37
CA ASP A 163 -10.56 -15.66 5.93
C ASP A 163 -9.45 -14.68 5.51
N ARG A 164 -8.90 -13.89 6.45
CA ARG A 164 -7.88 -12.85 6.17
C ARG A 164 -8.31 -11.86 5.08
N LEU A 165 -9.58 -11.45 5.06
CA LEU A 165 -10.12 -10.50 4.09
C LEU A 165 -10.31 -9.08 4.64
N GLY A 166 -10.00 -8.88 5.93
CA GLY A 166 -10.15 -7.60 6.60
C GLY A 166 -11.50 -7.44 7.28
N LEU A 167 -11.90 -6.19 7.50
CA LEU A 167 -13.17 -5.84 8.14
C LEU A 167 -14.08 -5.16 7.11
N LYS A 168 -15.38 -5.17 7.37
CA LYS A 168 -16.37 -4.35 6.65
C LYS A 168 -17.17 -3.50 7.63
N TYR A 169 -17.59 -2.33 7.16
CA TYR A 169 -18.68 -1.55 7.72
C TYR A 169 -19.91 -1.73 6.85
N PHE A 170 -21.06 -2.04 7.46
CA PHE A 170 -22.34 -2.13 6.79
C PHE A 170 -23.46 -1.66 7.70
N ASP A 171 -24.21 -0.64 7.27
CA ASP A 171 -25.34 -0.07 8.02
C ASP A 171 -26.70 -0.29 7.37
N GLY A 172 -26.75 -1.09 6.29
CA GLY A 172 -27.93 -1.33 5.48
C GLY A 172 -27.99 -0.48 4.20
N ARG A 173 -27.25 0.64 4.14
CA ARG A 173 -27.29 1.59 3.00
C ARG A 173 -25.90 1.84 2.41
N MET A 174 -24.87 1.83 3.24
CA MET A 174 -23.47 2.00 2.86
C MET A 174 -22.66 0.76 3.25
N LEU A 175 -21.80 0.30 2.34
CA LEU A 175 -20.83 -0.77 2.55
C LEU A 175 -19.43 -0.22 2.33
N ALA A 176 -18.51 -0.45 3.26
CA ALA A 176 -17.10 -0.09 3.08
C ALA A 176 -16.19 -1.21 3.60
N GLY A 177 -15.03 -1.39 2.98
CA GLY A 177 -13.94 -2.15 3.58
C GLY A 177 -13.29 -1.35 4.71
N ILE A 178 -12.74 -2.02 5.71
CA ILE A 178 -11.87 -1.42 6.71
C ILE A 178 -10.61 -2.27 6.79
N GLY A 179 -9.47 -1.63 6.55
CA GLY A 179 -8.17 -2.23 6.77
C GLY A 179 -7.45 -1.68 7.98
N ILE A 180 -6.45 -2.44 8.40
CA ILE A 180 -5.49 -2.03 9.42
C ILE A 180 -4.10 -2.21 8.79
N GLY A 181 -3.45 -1.10 8.45
CA GLY A 181 -2.17 -1.09 7.73
C GLY A 181 -1.05 -0.42 8.54
N ASN A 182 0.20 -0.75 8.21
CA ASN A 182 1.37 -0.06 8.77
C ASN A 182 1.89 0.96 7.75
N ARG A 183 2.27 2.16 8.21
CA ARG A 183 3.00 3.17 7.43
C ARG A 183 4.50 3.12 7.71
N PHE A 184 5.14 2.06 7.25
CA PHE A 184 6.56 1.74 7.55
C PHE A 184 7.53 2.90 7.27
N SER A 185 7.32 3.65 6.18
CA SER A 185 8.27 4.70 5.77
C SER A 185 8.26 5.96 6.65
N LEU A 186 7.23 6.12 7.48
CA LEU A 186 7.03 7.27 8.35
C LEU A 186 7.09 6.91 9.84
N GLY A 187 7.46 5.65 10.17
CA GLY A 187 7.58 5.19 11.55
C GLY A 187 6.27 5.20 12.32
N GLY A 188 5.15 4.96 11.64
CA GLY A 188 3.81 5.04 12.22
C GLY A 188 3.29 3.72 12.80
N ASP A 189 2.34 3.84 13.72
CA ASP A 189 1.57 2.72 14.28
C ASP A 189 0.59 2.12 13.26
N TRP A 190 -0.19 1.12 13.70
CA TRP A 190 -1.30 0.58 12.92
C TRP A 190 -2.36 1.66 12.65
N HIS A 191 -2.49 2.04 11.39
CA HIS A 191 -3.54 2.95 10.92
C HIS A 191 -4.76 2.17 10.47
N TYR A 192 -5.93 2.70 10.81
CA TYR A 192 -7.14 2.32 10.11
C TYR A 192 -7.26 3.05 8.79
N HIS A 193 -7.81 2.37 7.81
CA HIS A 193 -8.25 3.00 6.57
C HIS A 193 -9.59 2.40 6.14
N VAL A 194 -10.52 3.29 5.80
CA VAL A 194 -11.82 2.95 5.23
C VAL A 194 -11.68 2.94 3.72
N VAL A 195 -12.04 1.82 3.09
CA VAL A 195 -11.82 1.52 1.69
C VAL A 195 -13.14 1.54 0.95
N ASN A 196 -13.24 2.40 -0.07
CA ASN A 196 -14.30 2.41 -1.07
C ASN A 196 -15.71 2.35 -0.47
N PRO A 197 -16.20 3.43 0.17
CA PRO A 197 -17.58 3.51 0.64
C PRO A 197 -18.54 3.43 -0.55
N MET A 198 -19.26 2.31 -0.68
CA MET A 198 -20.22 2.02 -1.74
C MET A 198 -21.67 2.18 -1.26
N GLY A 199 -22.58 2.46 -2.18
CA GLY A 199 -24.02 2.57 -1.92
C GLY A 199 -24.47 4.02 -1.71
N GLU A 200 -25.31 4.26 -0.70
CA GLU A 200 -25.73 5.63 -0.36
C GLU A 200 -24.61 6.31 0.45
N PHE A 201 -23.85 7.19 -0.21
CA PHE A 201 -22.74 7.91 0.43
C PHE A 201 -23.24 8.82 1.57
N ASP A 202 -22.71 8.60 2.78
CA ASP A 202 -23.13 9.29 4.01
C ASP A 202 -21.90 9.84 4.78
N PRO A 203 -21.56 11.13 4.58
CA PRO A 203 -20.41 11.76 5.24
C PRO A 203 -20.48 11.69 6.78
N ASP A 204 -21.68 11.79 7.37
CA ASP A 204 -21.85 11.79 8.82
C ASP A 204 -21.57 10.40 9.41
N SER A 205 -21.97 9.34 8.70
CA SER A 205 -21.66 7.97 9.10
C SER A 205 -20.17 7.67 8.99
N LEU A 206 -19.50 8.16 7.95
CA LEU A 206 -18.03 8.05 7.80
C LEU A 206 -17.27 8.87 8.84
N LEU A 207 -17.75 10.05 9.21
CA LEU A 207 -17.18 10.87 10.29
C LEU A 207 -17.25 10.15 11.62
N ARG A 208 -18.42 9.65 12.01
CA ARG A 208 -18.61 8.89 13.26
C ARG A 208 -17.77 7.62 13.29
N LEU A 209 -17.68 6.90 12.16
CA LEU A 209 -16.83 5.74 12.02
C LEU A 209 -15.36 6.11 12.26
N SER A 210 -14.86 7.12 11.56
CA SER A 210 -13.48 7.58 11.65
C SER A 210 -13.11 8.10 13.04
N GLN A 211 -14.04 8.79 13.73
CA GLN A 211 -13.88 9.22 15.12
C GLN A 211 -13.61 8.04 16.06
N HIS A 212 -14.44 7.00 15.97
CA HIS A 212 -14.28 5.83 16.83
C HIS A 212 -13.05 4.99 16.48
N LEU A 213 -12.67 4.94 15.20
CA LEU A 213 -11.42 4.31 14.77
C LEU A 213 -10.21 5.06 15.34
N LEU A 214 -10.18 6.39 15.24
CA LEU A 214 -9.13 7.25 15.81
C LEU A 214 -9.04 7.12 17.33
N GLU A 215 -10.17 7.12 18.04
CA GLU A 215 -10.21 6.94 19.49
C GLU A 215 -9.64 5.58 19.94
N LEU A 216 -9.79 4.53 19.12
CA LEU A 216 -9.28 3.20 19.42
C LEU A 216 -7.79 3.04 19.09
N SER A 217 -7.34 3.60 17.96
CA SER A 217 -5.96 3.46 17.50
C SER A 217 -5.03 4.53 18.05
N GLY A 218 -5.55 5.69 18.45
CA GLY A 218 -4.78 6.88 18.79
C GLY A 218 -4.12 7.57 17.59
N VAL A 219 -4.39 7.11 16.35
CA VAL A 219 -3.73 7.61 15.13
C VAL A 219 -4.72 7.96 14.02
N PRO A 220 -4.40 8.94 13.14
CA PRO A 220 -5.28 9.36 12.06
C PRO A 220 -5.80 8.22 11.19
N VAL A 221 -7.03 8.39 10.69
CA VAL A 221 -7.77 7.40 9.91
C VAL A 221 -7.91 7.87 8.49
N PHE A 222 -7.56 7.03 7.52
CA PHE A 222 -7.68 7.38 6.11
C PHE A 222 -9.04 6.93 5.55
N VAL A 223 -9.58 7.68 4.61
CA VAL A 223 -10.70 7.23 3.77
C VAL A 223 -10.26 7.37 2.33
N LYS A 224 -10.31 6.25 1.58
CA LYS A 224 -9.76 6.16 0.23
C LYS A 224 -10.76 5.68 -0.81
N LYS A 225 -10.36 5.82 -2.08
CA LYS A 225 -11.19 5.56 -3.27
C LYS A 225 -12.43 6.45 -3.33
N LEU A 226 -12.23 7.75 -3.11
CA LEU A 226 -13.30 8.75 -3.20
C LEU A 226 -13.31 9.43 -4.57
N THR A 227 -14.49 9.75 -5.07
CA THR A 227 -14.66 10.75 -6.11
C THR A 227 -14.31 12.15 -5.59
N ILE A 228 -14.24 13.13 -6.49
CA ILE A 228 -13.99 14.53 -6.11
C ILE A 228 -15.15 15.05 -5.25
N GLU A 229 -16.38 14.72 -5.63
CA GLU A 229 -17.60 15.13 -4.94
C GLU A 229 -17.67 14.55 -3.52
N GLU A 230 -17.36 13.26 -3.36
CA GLU A 230 -17.32 12.58 -2.06
C GLU A 230 -16.20 13.12 -1.16
N ARG A 231 -15.01 13.37 -1.72
CA ARG A 231 -13.90 14.02 -1.00
C ARG A 231 -14.34 15.37 -0.45
N ASP A 232 -14.96 16.21 -1.29
CA ASP A 232 -15.35 17.55 -0.90
C ASP A 232 -16.45 17.54 0.18
N GLN A 233 -17.37 16.58 0.13
CA GLN A 233 -18.34 16.36 1.20
C GLN A 233 -17.67 15.98 2.53
N LEU A 234 -16.67 15.10 2.52
CA LEU A 234 -15.92 14.74 3.73
C LEU A 234 -15.06 15.89 4.27
N LEU A 235 -14.43 16.68 3.40
CA LEU A 235 -13.73 17.89 3.82
C LEU A 235 -14.67 18.87 4.54
N ASN A 236 -15.89 19.05 4.02
CA ASN A 236 -16.92 19.87 4.68
C ASN A 236 -17.41 19.26 6.01
N ALA A 237 -17.37 17.93 6.14
CA ALA A 237 -17.70 17.24 7.39
C ALA A 237 -16.57 17.27 8.44
N GLY A 238 -15.41 17.89 8.12
CA GLY A 238 -14.30 18.06 9.06
C GLY A 238 -13.13 17.09 8.88
N PHE A 239 -13.04 16.42 7.73
CA PHE A 239 -11.81 15.70 7.35
C PHE A 239 -10.76 16.70 6.84
N SER A 240 -9.49 16.32 6.96
CA SER A 240 -8.33 17.02 6.40
C SER A 240 -7.97 16.49 5.01
N ARG A 241 -7.26 17.32 4.25
CA ARG A 241 -6.67 16.88 2.98
C ARG A 241 -5.51 15.93 3.22
N ILE A 242 -5.25 15.05 2.25
CA ILE A 242 -4.18 14.06 2.37
C ILE A 242 -2.79 14.70 2.48
N GLU A 243 -2.57 15.87 1.88
CA GLU A 243 -1.29 16.60 1.94
C GLU A 243 -0.92 17.03 3.37
N GLU A 244 -1.90 17.18 4.25
CA GLU A 244 -1.67 17.52 5.66
C GLU A 244 -1.17 16.32 6.47
N TYR A 245 -1.42 15.10 6.00
CA TYR A 245 -1.00 13.85 6.63
C TYR A 245 -0.85 12.73 5.58
N PRO A 246 0.17 12.79 4.71
CA PRO A 246 0.26 11.94 3.52
C PRO A 246 0.57 10.49 3.87
N TRP A 247 0.00 9.51 3.15
CA TRP A 247 0.28 8.08 3.39
C TRP A 247 1.79 7.78 3.34
N HIS A 248 2.46 8.27 2.30
CA HIS A 248 3.90 8.15 2.08
C HIS A 248 4.46 9.45 1.49
N LYS A 249 5.73 9.80 1.77
CA LYS A 249 6.35 11.05 1.27
C LYS A 249 6.36 11.18 -0.25
N GLN A 250 6.53 10.06 -0.94
CA GLN A 250 6.58 9.99 -2.41
C GLN A 250 5.28 9.49 -3.04
N ALA A 251 4.37 8.97 -2.24
CA ALA A 251 3.11 8.38 -2.67
C ALA A 251 2.02 8.76 -1.68
N MET A 252 1.61 10.03 -1.74
CA MET A 252 0.75 10.65 -0.72
C MET A 252 -0.58 9.91 -0.57
N GLU A 253 -1.06 9.29 -1.65
CA GLU A 253 -2.32 8.55 -1.73
C GLU A 253 -2.09 7.08 -2.11
N GLU A 254 -0.95 6.49 -1.72
CA GLU A 254 -0.62 5.10 -2.05
C GLU A 254 -0.75 4.82 -3.56
N ASP A 255 -1.56 3.82 -3.95
CA ASP A 255 -1.85 3.40 -5.31
C ASP A 255 -2.64 4.46 -6.09
N ASP A 256 -3.27 5.42 -5.44
CA ASP A 256 -4.01 6.51 -6.09
C ASP A 256 -3.17 7.76 -6.32
N THR A 257 -1.89 7.79 -5.93
CA THR A 257 -1.01 8.96 -6.11
C THR A 257 -1.04 9.44 -7.57
N PHE A 258 -0.92 8.52 -8.51
CA PHE A 258 -1.20 8.73 -9.92
C PHE A 258 -2.56 8.13 -10.31
N PRO A 259 -3.29 8.74 -11.26
CA PRO A 259 -4.62 8.27 -11.63
C PRO A 259 -4.59 6.87 -12.22
N GLU A 260 -5.71 6.17 -12.07
CA GLU A 260 -5.99 4.91 -12.73
C GLU A 260 -5.90 5.07 -14.25
N GLN A 261 -5.42 4.03 -14.95
CA GLN A 261 -5.23 4.05 -16.40
C GLN A 261 -6.15 3.03 -17.07
N ILE A 262 -7.08 3.52 -17.87
CA ILE A 262 -8.08 2.71 -18.56
C ILE A 262 -7.64 2.50 -20.00
N LEU A 263 -7.52 1.24 -20.40
CA LEU A 263 -7.17 0.83 -21.76
C LEU A 263 -8.42 0.48 -22.57
N ASP A 264 -8.46 0.85 -23.84
CA ASP A 264 -9.35 0.18 -24.81
C ASP A 264 -8.68 -1.12 -25.26
N VAL A 265 -9.33 -2.25 -24.97
CA VAL A 265 -8.82 -3.59 -25.24
C VAL A 265 -8.49 -3.77 -26.72
N ASN A 266 -9.36 -3.32 -27.62
CA ASN A 266 -9.15 -3.46 -29.06
C ASN A 266 -8.00 -2.59 -29.52
N ALA A 267 -7.88 -1.36 -29.01
CA ALA A 267 -6.79 -0.46 -29.37
C ALA A 267 -5.40 -1.04 -29.01
N VAL A 268 -5.28 -1.71 -27.85
CA VAL A 268 -4.03 -2.39 -27.45
C VAL A 268 -3.68 -3.52 -28.42
N LEU A 269 -4.67 -4.33 -28.80
CA LEU A 269 -4.49 -5.47 -29.72
C LEU A 269 -4.18 -5.00 -31.16
N GLU A 270 -4.81 -3.93 -31.62
CA GLU A 270 -4.49 -3.31 -32.90
C GLU A 270 -3.06 -2.74 -32.90
N LYS A 271 -2.62 -2.13 -31.80
CA LYS A 271 -1.29 -1.54 -31.67
C LYS A 271 -0.16 -2.55 -31.85
N ILE A 272 -0.36 -3.82 -31.47
CA ILE A 272 0.62 -4.89 -31.71
C ILE A 272 0.51 -5.51 -33.11
N ALA A 273 -0.66 -5.45 -33.75
CA ALA A 273 -0.91 -5.96 -35.08
C ALA A 273 -0.39 -5.02 -36.19
N VAL A 274 -0.70 -3.73 -36.10
CA VAL A 274 -0.42 -2.71 -37.13
C VAL A 274 1.08 -2.56 -37.36
N HIS A 275 1.51 -2.34 -38.62
CA HIS A 275 2.93 -2.31 -39.03
C HIS A 275 3.77 -1.16 -38.44
N LYS A 276 3.17 -0.20 -37.73
CA LYS A 276 3.91 0.87 -37.05
C LYS A 276 4.79 0.29 -35.94
N ARG A 277 6.04 0.74 -35.84
CA ARG A 277 6.95 0.37 -34.75
C ARG A 277 6.50 1.08 -33.46
N SER A 278 6.31 0.33 -32.39
CA SER A 278 6.10 0.84 -31.02
C SER A 278 6.93 0.00 -30.06
N GLY A 279 7.36 0.58 -28.93
CA GLY A 279 8.14 -0.14 -27.91
C GLY A 279 7.40 -1.38 -27.39
N LEU A 280 6.10 -1.23 -27.08
CA LEU A 280 5.23 -2.33 -26.66
C LEU A 280 5.24 -3.49 -27.66
N LYS A 281 5.06 -3.20 -28.95
CA LYS A 281 5.04 -4.22 -30.00
C LYS A 281 6.38 -4.95 -30.13
N THR A 282 7.50 -4.23 -30.02
CA THR A 282 8.84 -4.82 -30.05
C THR A 282 9.05 -5.77 -28.88
N ASN A 283 8.72 -5.33 -27.66
CA ASN A 283 8.83 -6.14 -26.44
C ASN A 283 7.92 -7.38 -26.50
N TYR A 284 6.67 -7.21 -26.95
CA TYR A 284 5.72 -8.30 -27.13
C TYR A 284 6.22 -9.36 -28.12
N ARG A 285 6.71 -8.93 -29.29
CA ARG A 285 7.25 -9.84 -30.31
C ARG A 285 8.53 -10.55 -29.86
N TYR A 286 9.39 -9.84 -29.13
CA TYR A 286 10.57 -10.44 -28.54
C TYR A 286 10.19 -11.58 -27.59
N TYR A 287 9.24 -11.32 -26.68
CA TYR A 287 8.76 -12.35 -25.75
C TYR A 287 8.18 -13.55 -26.53
N CYS A 288 7.26 -13.31 -27.46
CA CYS A 288 6.63 -14.37 -28.24
C CYS A 288 7.66 -15.23 -28.99
N SER A 289 8.64 -14.60 -29.64
CA SER A 289 9.68 -15.31 -30.40
C SER A 289 10.58 -16.16 -29.51
N LYS A 290 10.75 -15.81 -28.23
CA LYS A 290 11.68 -16.47 -27.34
C LYS A 290 11.01 -17.51 -26.43
N PHE A 291 9.80 -17.21 -25.96
CA PHE A 291 9.10 -17.97 -24.92
C PHE A 291 7.65 -18.31 -25.28
N GLY A 292 7.10 -17.75 -26.36
CA GLY A 292 5.66 -17.85 -26.68
C GLY A 292 5.16 -19.29 -26.76
N ASP A 293 5.86 -20.14 -27.52
CA ASP A 293 5.48 -21.56 -27.70
C ASP A 293 5.62 -22.39 -26.41
N GLN A 294 6.34 -21.88 -25.42
CA GLN A 294 6.57 -22.52 -24.12
C GLN A 294 5.67 -21.93 -23.02
N THR A 295 4.91 -20.88 -23.33
CA THR A 295 4.09 -20.17 -22.34
C THR A 295 2.70 -20.78 -22.28
N THR A 296 2.28 -21.22 -21.10
CA THR A 296 0.94 -21.76 -20.85
C THR A 296 0.21 -20.98 -19.78
N PHE A 297 -1.12 -21.05 -19.83
CA PHE A 297 -2.03 -20.39 -18.90
C PHE A 297 -2.89 -21.45 -18.21
N GLU A 298 -2.75 -21.56 -16.90
CA GLU A 298 -3.51 -22.49 -16.05
C GLU A 298 -4.43 -21.70 -15.13
N LEU A 299 -5.58 -22.27 -14.75
CA LEU A 299 -6.44 -21.61 -13.77
C LEU A 299 -5.69 -21.46 -12.44
N LEU A 300 -5.82 -20.30 -11.80
CA LEU A 300 -5.34 -20.11 -10.43
C LEU A 300 -6.37 -20.72 -9.47
N GLU A 301 -5.97 -21.81 -8.81
CA GLU A 301 -6.82 -22.66 -7.97
C GLU A 301 -6.04 -23.10 -6.72
N GLU A 302 -6.72 -23.70 -5.75
CA GLU A 302 -6.11 -24.14 -4.49
C GLU A 302 -4.88 -25.05 -4.71
N GLN A 303 -4.93 -25.92 -5.73
CA GLN A 303 -3.86 -26.86 -6.07
C GLN A 303 -2.54 -26.21 -6.52
N ASN A 304 -2.55 -24.95 -6.94
CA ASN A 304 -1.35 -24.20 -7.34
C ASN A 304 -1.17 -22.90 -6.53
N ALA A 305 -1.88 -22.77 -5.41
CA ALA A 305 -1.80 -21.61 -4.53
C ALA A 305 -0.41 -21.45 -3.88
N GLU A 306 0.25 -22.55 -3.50
CA GLU A 306 1.61 -22.48 -2.94
C GLU A 306 2.63 -21.92 -3.96
N GLU A 307 2.58 -22.39 -5.21
CA GLU A 307 3.42 -21.86 -6.29
C GLU A 307 3.13 -20.37 -6.57
N ALA A 308 1.85 -19.98 -6.49
CA ALA A 308 1.44 -18.59 -6.62
C ALA A 308 2.05 -17.72 -5.50
N HIS A 309 2.02 -18.20 -4.25
CA HIS A 309 2.67 -17.55 -3.11
C HIS A 309 4.18 -17.40 -3.31
N GLU A 310 4.85 -18.44 -3.81
CA GLU A 310 6.27 -18.37 -4.11
C GLU A 310 6.60 -17.30 -5.17
N ILE A 311 5.80 -17.18 -6.22
CA ILE A 311 5.96 -16.14 -7.24
C ILE A 311 5.82 -14.75 -6.61
N VAL A 312 4.80 -14.54 -5.78
CA VAL A 312 4.57 -13.25 -5.12
C VAL A 312 5.74 -12.91 -4.20
N ASN A 313 6.18 -13.85 -3.36
CA ASN A 313 7.32 -13.63 -2.47
C ASN A 313 8.59 -13.26 -3.23
N LYS A 314 8.96 -14.04 -4.28
CA LYS A 314 10.15 -13.76 -5.09
C LYS A 314 10.06 -12.40 -5.81
N PHE A 315 8.87 -12.02 -6.26
CA PHE A 315 8.64 -10.71 -6.87
C PHE A 315 8.94 -9.58 -5.88
N PHE A 316 8.47 -9.69 -4.64
CA PHE A 316 8.70 -8.68 -3.60
C PHE A 316 10.13 -8.68 -3.04
N GLU A 317 10.77 -9.84 -2.88
CA GLU A 317 12.20 -9.94 -2.53
C GLU A 317 13.07 -9.12 -3.51
N TYR A 318 12.73 -9.14 -4.79
CA TYR A 318 13.42 -8.31 -5.79
C TYR A 318 13.11 -6.82 -5.62
N LEU A 319 11.87 -6.46 -5.33
CA LEU A 319 11.49 -5.06 -5.12
C LEU A 319 12.11 -4.46 -3.85
N ASP A 320 12.31 -5.27 -2.80
CA ASP A 320 13.01 -4.89 -1.57
C ASP A 320 14.44 -4.44 -1.86
N ILE A 321 15.16 -5.20 -2.70
CA ILE A 321 16.52 -4.83 -3.16
C ILE A 321 16.52 -3.45 -3.82
N LYS A 322 15.40 -3.04 -4.42
CA LYS A 322 15.25 -1.76 -5.09
C LYS A 322 14.67 -0.65 -4.21
N GLN A 323 14.19 -0.95 -2.99
CA GLN A 323 13.49 -0.01 -2.10
C GLN A 323 12.29 0.67 -2.78
N LEU A 324 11.57 -0.06 -3.63
CA LEU A 324 10.59 0.50 -4.59
C LEU A 324 9.16 0.01 -4.40
N HIS A 325 8.70 -0.27 -3.17
CA HIS A 325 7.32 -0.73 -3.00
C HIS A 325 6.66 -0.31 -1.69
N ILE A 326 5.33 -0.21 -1.75
CA ILE A 326 4.44 0.09 -0.61
C ILE A 326 3.60 -1.13 -0.23
N SER A 327 3.29 -1.99 -1.21
CA SER A 327 2.57 -3.26 -0.99
C SER A 327 3.47 -4.34 -0.40
N GLN A 328 2.87 -5.38 0.17
CA GLN A 328 3.54 -6.55 0.73
C GLN A 328 3.03 -7.83 0.05
N PRO A 329 3.77 -8.96 0.12
CA PRO A 329 3.29 -10.24 -0.41
C PRO A 329 1.90 -10.63 0.11
N THR A 330 1.64 -10.38 1.39
CA THR A 330 0.37 -10.71 2.06
C THR A 330 -0.84 -9.97 1.49
N ASP A 331 -0.64 -8.87 0.75
CA ASP A 331 -1.71 -8.14 0.08
C ASP A 331 -2.32 -8.95 -1.07
N TYR A 332 -1.70 -10.06 -1.47
CA TYR A 332 -2.16 -10.94 -2.56
C TYR A 332 -2.77 -12.25 -2.04
N ASP A 333 -2.78 -12.49 -0.71
CA ASP A 333 -3.39 -13.68 -0.10
C ASP A 333 -4.86 -13.83 -0.52
N ASN A 334 -5.61 -12.72 -0.53
CA ASN A 334 -7.02 -12.73 -0.91
C ASN A 334 -7.22 -13.11 -2.39
N ILE A 335 -6.31 -12.66 -3.26
CA ILE A 335 -6.39 -12.93 -4.71
C ILE A 335 -6.16 -14.42 -4.99
N ILE A 336 -5.21 -15.02 -4.28
CA ILE A 336 -4.83 -16.43 -4.44
C ILE A 336 -5.91 -17.36 -3.87
N HIS A 337 -6.43 -17.05 -2.67
CA HIS A 337 -7.26 -18.00 -1.92
C HIS A 337 -8.77 -17.73 -1.98
N TYR A 338 -9.19 -16.50 -2.27
CA TYR A 338 -10.58 -16.08 -2.12
C TYR A 338 -11.09 -15.37 -3.38
N PRO A 339 -11.30 -16.11 -4.49
CA PRO A 339 -11.81 -15.51 -5.72
C PRO A 339 -13.22 -14.92 -5.54
N PRO A 340 -13.63 -13.95 -6.39
CA PRO A 340 -14.97 -13.39 -6.40
C PRO A 340 -16.06 -14.43 -6.59
N LEU A 341 -17.31 -14.04 -6.35
CA LEU A 341 -18.45 -14.93 -6.53
C LEU A 341 -18.73 -15.18 -8.02
N GLY A 342 -18.60 -16.45 -8.44
CA GLY A 342 -19.02 -16.91 -9.75
C GLY A 342 -18.02 -17.90 -10.34
N MET A 343 -17.99 -17.98 -11.68
CA MET A 343 -17.05 -18.84 -12.41
C MET A 343 -15.90 -18.02 -12.98
N ASN A 344 -14.69 -18.58 -12.95
CA ASN A 344 -13.54 -18.07 -13.69
C ASN A 344 -13.86 -18.00 -15.20
N ASP A 345 -13.24 -17.08 -15.91
CA ASP A 345 -13.52 -16.69 -17.30
C ASP A 345 -14.94 -16.12 -17.56
N LYS A 346 -15.69 -15.79 -16.50
CA LYS A 346 -17.02 -15.15 -16.61
C LYS A 346 -17.21 -14.04 -15.59
N ALA A 347 -17.18 -14.40 -14.31
CA ALA A 347 -17.41 -13.48 -13.20
C ALA A 347 -16.11 -12.85 -12.68
N TYR A 348 -14.98 -13.49 -12.95
CA TYR A 348 -13.63 -13.04 -12.69
C TYR A 348 -12.68 -13.81 -13.62
N PHE A 349 -11.42 -13.39 -13.70
CA PHE A 349 -10.39 -14.03 -14.52
C PHE A 349 -9.12 -14.18 -13.69
N SER A 350 -8.72 -15.41 -13.35
CA SER A 350 -7.48 -15.63 -12.59
C SER A 350 -6.69 -16.80 -13.15
N ARG A 351 -5.40 -16.57 -13.45
CA ARG A 351 -4.54 -17.60 -14.04
C ARG A 351 -3.11 -17.53 -13.54
N MET A 352 -2.51 -18.71 -13.45
CA MET A 352 -1.07 -18.91 -13.36
C MET A 352 -0.47 -18.93 -14.76
N ILE A 353 0.69 -18.33 -14.91
CA ILE A 353 1.49 -18.37 -16.14
C ILE A 353 2.66 -19.32 -15.88
N ARG A 354 2.85 -20.28 -16.78
CA ARG A 354 4.07 -21.09 -16.83
C ARG A 354 4.86 -20.82 -18.09
N VAL A 355 6.19 -20.90 -17.99
CA VAL A 355 7.12 -20.87 -19.12
C VAL A 355 8.02 -22.08 -19.02
N ASP A 356 7.98 -22.96 -20.02
CA ASP A 356 8.72 -24.23 -20.01
C ASP A 356 8.41 -25.09 -18.76
N GLY A 357 7.11 -25.14 -18.41
CA GLY A 357 6.59 -25.83 -17.22
C GLY A 357 6.86 -25.15 -15.87
N LYS A 358 7.68 -24.09 -15.83
CA LYS A 358 8.01 -23.37 -14.58
C LYS A 358 7.03 -22.25 -14.32
N ALA A 359 6.60 -22.09 -13.06
CA ALA A 359 5.76 -20.98 -12.65
C ALA A 359 6.50 -19.64 -12.85
N ALA A 360 5.91 -18.76 -13.66
CA ALA A 360 6.56 -17.53 -14.15
C ALA A 360 5.78 -16.26 -13.79
N GLY A 361 4.51 -16.38 -13.43
CA GLY A 361 3.68 -15.25 -13.05
C GLY A 361 2.26 -15.66 -12.71
N LEU A 362 1.45 -14.68 -12.31
CA LEU A 362 0.01 -14.82 -12.15
C LEU A 362 -0.69 -13.50 -12.51
N PHE A 363 -1.96 -13.60 -12.89
CA PHE A 363 -2.84 -12.44 -12.97
C PHE A 363 -4.21 -12.71 -12.38
N ALA A 364 -4.88 -11.64 -11.96
CA ALA A 364 -6.27 -11.67 -11.53
C ALA A 364 -7.00 -10.40 -11.97
N MET A 365 -8.18 -10.58 -12.58
CA MET A 365 -9.09 -9.52 -12.99
C MET A 365 -10.51 -9.77 -12.47
N GLU A 366 -11.24 -8.70 -12.21
CA GLU A 366 -12.66 -8.75 -11.85
C GLU A 366 -13.43 -7.64 -12.58
N PRO A 367 -14.63 -7.91 -13.10
CA PRO A 367 -15.50 -6.89 -13.68
C PRO A 367 -15.85 -5.81 -12.64
N VAL A 368 -15.69 -4.55 -13.04
CA VAL A 368 -16.12 -3.36 -12.26
C VAL A 368 -17.36 -2.71 -12.87
N SER A 369 -17.63 -2.97 -14.15
CA SER A 369 -18.85 -2.59 -14.87
C SER A 369 -19.24 -3.68 -15.88
N GLU A 370 -20.29 -3.43 -16.67
CA GLU A 370 -20.70 -4.32 -17.78
C GLU A 370 -19.65 -4.44 -18.89
N ASP A 371 -18.79 -3.44 -19.07
CA ASP A 371 -17.84 -3.34 -20.18
C ASP A 371 -16.38 -3.17 -19.76
N THR A 372 -16.11 -3.07 -18.45
CA THR A 372 -14.79 -2.82 -17.88
C THR A 372 -14.44 -3.85 -16.81
N ALA A 373 -13.22 -4.38 -16.87
CA ALA A 373 -12.61 -5.18 -15.82
C ALA A 373 -11.38 -4.49 -15.23
N GLY A 374 -11.17 -4.62 -13.92
CA GLY A 374 -9.94 -4.18 -13.24
C GLY A 374 -8.89 -5.29 -13.19
N LEU A 375 -7.61 -4.96 -13.33
CA LEU A 375 -6.46 -5.88 -13.19
C LEU A 375 -5.78 -5.71 -11.82
N TYR A 376 -6.09 -6.60 -10.89
CA TYR A 376 -5.69 -6.51 -9.47
C TYR A 376 -4.37 -7.19 -9.13
N ALA A 377 -3.97 -8.15 -9.97
CA ALA A 377 -2.64 -8.75 -9.92
C ALA A 377 -2.11 -8.92 -11.33
N SER A 378 -0.84 -8.58 -11.52
CA SER A 378 -0.06 -8.82 -12.73
C SER A 378 1.40 -9.09 -12.31
N ILE A 379 1.58 -10.12 -11.47
CA ILE A 379 2.86 -10.45 -10.86
C ILE A 379 3.64 -11.36 -11.80
N THR A 380 4.88 -10.99 -12.12
CA THR A 380 5.70 -11.70 -13.11
C THR A 380 7.17 -11.76 -12.71
N MET A 381 7.80 -12.91 -12.93
CA MET A 381 9.24 -13.15 -12.78
C MET A 381 10.02 -12.56 -13.97
N HIS A 382 9.88 -11.25 -14.21
CA HIS A 382 10.41 -10.55 -15.38
C HIS A 382 11.95 -10.53 -15.47
N GLN A 383 12.63 -10.83 -14.37
CA GLN A 383 14.08 -11.00 -14.29
C GLN A 383 14.53 -12.31 -14.96
N GLU A 384 13.70 -13.35 -14.84
CA GLU A 384 13.91 -14.64 -15.49
C GLU A 384 13.35 -14.64 -16.93
N PHE A 385 12.21 -13.96 -17.12
CA PHE A 385 11.48 -13.91 -18.39
C PHE A 385 11.29 -12.45 -18.85
N PRO A 386 12.29 -11.86 -19.55
CA PRO A 386 12.22 -10.46 -19.98
C PRO A 386 11.01 -10.15 -20.85
N ASN A 387 10.33 -9.04 -20.56
CA ASN A 387 9.10 -8.56 -21.20
C ASN A 387 7.83 -9.39 -20.91
N LEU A 388 7.88 -10.30 -19.92
CA LEU A 388 6.70 -11.07 -19.50
C LEU A 388 5.56 -10.16 -19.02
N SER A 389 5.86 -9.06 -18.32
CA SER A 389 4.84 -8.12 -17.83
C SER A 389 4.06 -7.45 -18.99
N GLU A 390 4.76 -6.99 -20.03
CA GLU A 390 4.09 -6.44 -21.22
C GLU A 390 3.33 -7.49 -22.02
N PHE A 391 3.88 -8.72 -22.14
CA PHE A 391 3.18 -9.84 -22.75
C PHE A 391 1.87 -10.15 -22.00
N LEU A 392 1.93 -10.25 -20.68
CA LEU A 392 0.81 -10.61 -19.84
C LEU A 392 -0.37 -9.63 -19.95
N ILE A 393 -0.11 -8.33 -19.92
CA ILE A 393 -1.18 -7.31 -20.06
C ILE A 393 -1.85 -7.39 -21.46
N VAL A 394 -1.08 -7.70 -22.51
CA VAL A 394 -1.64 -7.93 -23.85
C VAL A 394 -2.52 -9.19 -23.87
N GLU A 395 -2.10 -10.28 -23.22
CA GLU A 395 -2.94 -11.49 -23.13
C GLU A 395 -4.20 -11.26 -22.29
N CYS A 396 -4.12 -10.47 -21.23
CA CYS A 396 -5.29 -10.02 -20.47
C CYS A 396 -6.30 -9.30 -21.38
N CYS A 397 -5.83 -8.42 -22.28
CA CYS A 397 -6.67 -7.77 -23.27
C CYS A 397 -7.35 -8.80 -24.21
N ARG A 398 -6.65 -9.85 -24.66
CA ARG A 398 -7.28 -10.89 -25.50
C ARG A 398 -8.34 -11.68 -24.77
N ILE A 399 -8.08 -12.05 -23.53
CA ILE A 399 -9.04 -12.78 -22.67
C ILE A 399 -10.30 -11.93 -22.49
N LEU A 400 -10.14 -10.64 -22.19
CA LEU A 400 -11.25 -9.70 -22.04
C LEU A 400 -12.01 -9.47 -23.35
N GLN A 401 -11.32 -9.35 -24.49
CA GLN A 401 -11.95 -9.23 -25.80
C GLN A 401 -12.85 -10.43 -26.09
N GLN A 402 -12.37 -11.65 -25.81
CA GLN A 402 -13.14 -12.89 -26.00
C GLN A 402 -14.34 -12.98 -25.06
N ALA A 403 -14.21 -12.43 -23.85
CA ALA A 403 -15.29 -12.34 -22.87
C ALA A 403 -16.26 -11.17 -23.11
N GLY A 404 -16.02 -10.33 -24.12
CA GLY A 404 -16.90 -9.22 -24.50
C GLY A 404 -16.66 -7.90 -23.77
N TYR A 405 -15.58 -7.77 -22.99
CA TYR A 405 -15.20 -6.53 -22.32
C TYR A 405 -14.48 -5.59 -23.28
N ARG A 406 -14.81 -4.30 -23.20
CA ARG A 406 -14.20 -3.26 -24.03
C ARG A 406 -12.99 -2.63 -23.36
N TYR A 407 -13.02 -2.52 -22.03
CA TYR A 407 -12.02 -1.77 -21.28
C TYR A 407 -11.32 -2.62 -20.23
N LEU A 408 -10.05 -2.30 -20.01
CA LEU A 408 -9.23 -2.83 -18.92
C LEU A 408 -8.72 -1.67 -18.08
N ASN A 409 -9.11 -1.62 -16.80
CA ASN A 409 -8.58 -0.67 -15.84
C ASN A 409 -7.34 -1.27 -15.14
N LEU A 410 -6.17 -0.66 -15.36
CA LEU A 410 -4.91 -1.11 -14.77
C LEU A 410 -4.70 -0.64 -13.32
N GLY A 411 -5.65 0.08 -12.73
CA GLY A 411 -5.50 0.71 -11.42
C GLY A 411 -4.53 1.91 -11.45
N GLY A 412 -4.45 2.62 -10.33
CA GLY A 412 -3.56 3.78 -10.15
C GLY A 412 -2.09 3.38 -9.99
N SER A 413 -1.22 4.34 -9.72
CA SER A 413 0.18 4.03 -9.43
C SER A 413 0.71 4.83 -8.24
N GLU A 414 1.63 4.22 -7.51
CA GLU A 414 2.35 4.80 -6.38
C GLU A 414 3.66 5.48 -6.80
N THR A 415 4.21 5.12 -7.97
CA THR A 415 5.42 5.73 -8.52
C THR A 415 5.21 6.23 -9.95
N SER A 416 5.97 7.27 -10.33
CA SER A 416 6.00 7.76 -11.71
C SER A 416 6.53 6.72 -12.70
N GLY A 417 7.42 5.82 -12.25
CA GLY A 417 7.93 4.71 -13.04
C GLY A 417 6.85 3.69 -13.42
N LEU A 418 6.01 3.30 -12.45
CA LEU A 418 4.88 2.41 -12.70
C LEU A 418 3.82 3.10 -13.58
N PHE A 419 3.54 4.38 -13.33
CA PHE A 419 2.63 5.16 -14.17
C PHE A 419 3.10 5.20 -15.64
N ALA A 420 4.37 5.53 -15.87
CA ALA A 420 4.98 5.56 -17.20
C ALA A 420 5.04 4.17 -17.86
N PHE A 421 5.21 3.10 -17.07
CA PHE A 421 5.13 1.73 -17.57
C PHE A 421 3.75 1.45 -18.18
N LYS A 422 2.68 1.86 -17.50
CA LYS A 422 1.29 1.68 -17.96
C LYS A 422 0.95 2.57 -19.17
N GLU A 423 1.60 3.73 -19.33
CA GLU A 423 1.41 4.59 -20.52
C GLU A 423 1.84 3.91 -21.83
N LYS A 424 2.72 2.90 -21.78
CA LYS A 424 3.10 2.09 -22.96
C LYS A 424 1.90 1.47 -23.67
N PHE A 425 0.80 1.23 -22.94
CA PHE A 425 -0.43 0.63 -23.47
C PHE A 425 -1.40 1.66 -24.09
N SER A 426 -1.05 2.95 -24.10
CA SER A 426 -1.90 4.05 -24.59
C SER A 426 -3.29 4.07 -23.94
N PRO A 427 -3.38 4.39 -22.64
CA PRO A 427 -4.66 4.58 -21.97
C PRO A 427 -5.55 5.56 -22.73
N VAL A 428 -6.86 5.27 -22.77
CA VAL A 428 -7.89 6.11 -23.41
C VAL A 428 -8.59 7.02 -22.41
N ALA A 429 -8.48 6.72 -21.12
CA ALA A 429 -8.99 7.55 -20.04
C ALA A 429 -8.12 7.39 -18.79
N TYR A 430 -8.25 8.38 -17.90
CA TYR A 430 -7.61 8.39 -16.59
C TYR A 430 -8.68 8.66 -15.54
N ASN A 431 -8.67 7.92 -14.44
CA ASN A 431 -9.60 8.12 -13.34
C ASN A 431 -8.82 8.43 -12.05
N LYS A 432 -8.97 9.65 -11.53
CA LYS A 432 -8.24 10.10 -10.34
C LYS A 432 -9.14 9.95 -9.12
N MET A 433 -8.84 8.94 -8.31
CA MET A 433 -9.44 8.77 -7.00
C MET A 433 -8.76 9.70 -5.98
N GLN A 434 -9.48 9.97 -4.91
CA GLN A 434 -9.09 10.91 -3.85
C GLN A 434 -9.03 10.21 -2.51
N TRP A 435 -8.18 10.74 -1.64
CA TRP A 435 -8.11 10.36 -0.24
C TRP A 435 -8.41 11.57 0.66
N VAL A 436 -8.95 11.29 1.84
CA VAL A 436 -9.01 12.24 2.96
C VAL A 436 -8.50 11.56 4.22
N VAL A 437 -8.18 12.36 5.23
CA VAL A 437 -7.72 11.88 6.53
C VAL A 437 -8.52 12.51 7.65
N TYR A 438 -9.02 11.68 8.55
CA TYR A 438 -9.62 12.13 9.81
C TYR A 438 -8.55 12.22 10.89
N ARG A 439 -8.45 13.40 11.51
CA ARG A 439 -7.51 13.73 12.58
C ARG A 439 -8.12 14.80 13.49
N VAL A 440 -7.64 14.86 14.74
CA VAL A 440 -8.00 15.90 15.72
C VAL A 440 -6.98 17.04 15.67
#